data_AF-A0A2S5JFZ0-F1
#
_entry.id   AF-A0A2S5JFZ0-F1
#
_cell.length_a   1.000
_cell.length_b   1.000
_cell.length_c   1.000
_cell.angle_alpha   90.00
_cell.angle_beta   90.00
_cell.angle_gamma   90.00
#
_symmetry.space_group_name_H-M   'P 1'
#
loop_
_entity.id
_entity.type
_entity.pdbx_description
1 polymer ?
#
loop_
_entity_poly.entity_id
_entity_poly.type
_entity_poly.pdbx_seq_one_letter_code
_entity_poly.pdbx_strand_id
1 'polypeptide(L)' 'MSGATLILLGLGLVLVIEGLVLALAPSRIDELLELIRRMPVEMRRNLGLGAMALGLALIWLARGLGG' A
#
# COMPACT_ATOMS: atom_id res chain seq x y z
N MET A 1 6.49 22.12 -5.44
CA MET A 1 7.20 21.20 -4.52
C MET A 1 8.32 20.53 -5.31
N SER A 2 9.52 20.37 -4.73
CA SER A 2 10.60 19.65 -5.43
C SER A 2 10.30 18.15 -5.47
N GLY A 3 10.79 17.43 -6.48
CA GLY A 3 10.60 15.98 -6.61
C GLY A 3 11.11 15.20 -5.40
N ALA A 4 12.20 15.67 -4.79
CA ALA A 4 12.77 15.08 -3.57
C ALA A 4 11.80 15.14 -2.38
N THR A 5 11.06 16.25 -2.21
CA THR A 5 10.08 16.37 -1.12
C THR A 5 8.95 15.36 -1.28
N LEU A 6 8.47 15.11 -2.50
CA LEU A 6 7.40 14.13 -2.75
C LEU A 6 7.84 12.70 -2.45
N ILE A 7 9.08 12.36 -2.78
CA ILE A 7 9.65 11.04 -2.46
C ILE A 7 9.74 10.84 -0.95
N LEU A 8 10.26 11.83 -0.22
CA LEU A 8 10.36 11.77 1.24
C LEU A 8 8.98 11.69 1.90
N LEU A 9 7.99 12.46 1.41
CA LEU A 9 6.62 12.40 1.90
C LEU A 9 5.98 11.03 1.65
N GLY A 10 6.13 10.49 0.43
CA GLY A 10 5.60 9.17 0.09
C GLY A 10 6.19 8.07 0.97
N LEU A 11 7.52 8.06 1.13
CA LEU A 11 8.21 7.12 2.02
C LEU A 11 7.78 7.28 3.49
N GLY A 12 7.70 8.52 3.98
CA GLY A 12 7.28 8.80 5.35
C GLY A 12 5.85 8.30 5.63
N LEU A 13 4.92 8.51 4.69
CA LEU A 13 3.55 8.02 4.81
C LEU A 13 3.47 6.49 4.83
N VAL A 14 4.23 5.80 3.95
CA VAL A 14 4.30 4.34 3.95
C VAL A 14 4.80 3.82 5.30
N LEU A 15 5.89 4.38 5.84
CA LEU A 15 6.43 3.97 7.13
C LEU A 15 5.46 4.21 8.29
N VAL A 16 4.74 5.33 8.29
CA VAL A 16 3.71 5.61 9.31
C VAL A 16 2.59 4.58 9.22
N ILE A 17 2.06 4.32 8.03
CA ILE A 17 0.93 3.38 7.86
C ILE A 17 1.36 1.95 8.24
N GLU A 18 2.51 1.48 7.74
CA GLU A 18 3.01 0.14 8.08
C GLU A 18 3.34 0.01 9.58
N GLY A 19 3.97 1.03 10.16
CA GLY A 19 4.29 1.08 11.59
C GLY A 19 3.03 1.08 12.46
N LEU A 20 1.96 1.76 12.05
CA LEU A 20 0.68 1.74 12.76
C LEU A 20 0.04 0.35 12.74
N VAL A 21 0.10 -0.35 11.60
CA VAL A 21 -0.42 -1.74 11.51
C VAL A 21 0.33 -2.65 12.48
N LEU A 22 1.66 -2.53 12.53
CA LEU A 22 2.52 -3.29 13.46
C LEU A 22 2.28 -2.92 14.93
N ALA A 23 2.11 -1.63 15.24
CA ALA A 23 1.99 -1.15 16.61
C ALA A 23 0.59 -1.35 17.22
N LEU A 24 -0.48 -1.13 16.44
CA LEU A 24 -1.86 -1.18 16.95
C LEU A 24 -2.53 -2.55 16.78
N ALA A 25 -2.14 -3.33 15.77
CA ALA A 25 -2.82 -4.59 15.45
C ALA A 25 -1.84 -5.73 15.13
N PRO A 26 -0.81 -6.00 15.97
CA PRO A 26 0.19 -7.02 15.69
C PRO A 26 -0.42 -8.42 15.47
N SER A 27 -1.42 -8.80 16.27
CA SER A 27 -2.09 -10.11 16.13
C SER A 27 -2.92 -10.26 14.85
N ARG A 28 -3.36 -9.17 14.23
CA ARG A 28 -4.09 -9.21 12.95
C ARG A 28 -3.18 -9.49 11.77
N ILE A 29 -1.89 -9.18 11.90
CA ILE A 29 -0.90 -9.45 10.86
C ILE A 29 -0.76 -10.96 10.68
N ASP A 30 -0.67 -11.72 11.77
CA ASP A 30 -0.57 -13.18 11.71
C ASP A 30 -1.78 -13.82 11.02
N GLU A 31 -2.99 -13.39 11.39
CA GLU A 31 -4.24 -13.83 10.76
C GLU A 31 -4.27 -13.53 9.25
N LEU A 32 -3.86 -12.31 8.86
CA LEU A 32 -3.77 -11.89 7.45
C LEU A 32 -2.73 -12.68 6.67
N LEU A 33 -1.56 -12.91 7.25
CA LEU A 33 -0.49 -13.70 6.64
C LEU A 33 -0.93 -15.14 6.42
N GLU A 34 -1.63 -15.74 7.39
CA GLU A 34 -2.17 -17.09 7.24
C GLU A 34 -3.21 -17.15 6.12
N LEU A 35 -4.09 -16.15 6.03
CA LEU A 35 -5.09 -16.04 4.97
C LEU A 35 -4.44 -15.90 3.59
N ILE A 36 -3.43 -15.03 3.45
CA ILE A 36 -2.65 -14.87 2.21
C ILE A 36 -1.92 -16.18 1.86
N ARG A 37 -1.36 -16.86 2.85
CA ARG A 37 -0.61 -18.11 2.66
C ARG A 37 -1.49 -19.27 2.20
N ARG A 38 -2.80 -19.22 2.45
CA ARG A 38 -3.79 -20.19 1.93
C ARG A 38 -4.22 -19.89 0.49
N MET A 39 -3.96 -18.69 -0.04
CA MET A 39 -4.33 -18.33 -1.42
C MET A 39 -3.40 -18.99 -2.46
N PRO A 40 -3.89 -19.39 -3.64
CA PRO A 40 -3.05 -19.76 -4.78
C PRO A 40 -2.12 -18.62 -5.21
N VAL A 41 -0.99 -18.96 -5.84
CA VAL A 41 0.03 -17.98 -6.28
C VAL A 41 -0.55 -16.99 -7.29
N GLU A 42 -1.36 -17.47 -8.24
CA GLU A 42 -2.02 -16.61 -9.24
C GLU A 42 -2.94 -15.58 -8.59
N MET A 43 -3.68 -15.99 -7.56
CA MET A 43 -4.58 -15.08 -6.84
C MET A 43 -3.80 -14.00 -6.11
N ARG A 44 -2.70 -14.34 -5.43
CA ARG A 44 -1.82 -13.36 -4.77
C ARG A 44 -1.24 -12.37 -5.77
N ARG A 45 -0.81 -12.85 -6.94
CA ARG A 45 -0.29 -12.02 -8.02
C ARG A 45 -1.35 -11.04 -8.53
N ASN A 46 -2.56 -11.53 -8.80
CA ASN A 46 -3.65 -10.69 -9.29
C ASN A 46 -4.08 -9.65 -8.25
N LEU A 47 -4.08 -10.00 -6.96
CA LEU A 47 -4.33 -9.08 -5.85
C LEU A 47 -3.28 -7.95 -5.82
N GLY A 48 -2.00 -8.30 -5.91
CA GLY A 48 -0.90 -7.33 -5.97
C GLY A 48 -0.98 -6.42 -7.19
N LEU A 49 -1.22 -6.98 -8.38
CA LEU A 49 -1.38 -6.20 -9.61
C LEU A 49 -2.59 -5.26 -9.54
N GLY A 50 -3.71 -5.72 -8.98
CA GLY A 50 -4.90 -4.90 -8.76
C GLY A 50 -4.65 -3.74 -7.80
N ALA A 51 -3.97 -3.99 -6.68
CA ALA A 51 -3.60 -2.95 -5.72
C ALA A 51 -2.65 -1.91 -6.34
N MET A 52 -1.65 -2.36 -7.11
CA MET A 52 -0.74 -1.47 -7.84
C MET A 52 -1.48 -0.60 -8.86
N ALA A 53 -2.34 -1.20 -9.68
CA ALA A 53 -3.12 -0.48 -10.69
C ALA A 53 -4.05 0.56 -10.06
N LEU A 54 -4.73 0.20 -8.97
CA LEU A 54 -5.57 1.12 -8.22
C LEU A 54 -4.76 2.27 -7.61
N GLY A 55 -3.60 1.97 -7.00
CA GLY A 55 -2.70 2.99 -6.45
C GLY A 55 -2.24 3.99 -7.50
N LEU A 56 -1.84 3.51 -8.69
CA LEU A 56 -1.48 4.36 -9.82
C LEU A 56 -2.66 5.23 -10.29
N ALA A 57 -3.86 4.64 -10.39
CA ALA A 57 -5.07 5.36 -10.78
C ALA A 57 -5.41 6.47 -9.78
N LEU A 58 -5.30 6.22 -8.48
CA LEU A 58 -5.52 7.21 -7.43
C LEU A 58 -4.50 8.35 -7.48
N ILE A 59 -3.21 8.03 -7.70
CA ILE A 59 -2.16 9.06 -7.86
C ILE A 59 -2.46 9.92 -9.09
N TRP A 60 -2.87 9.30 -10.20
CA TRP A 60 -3.21 10.02 -11.43
C TRP A 60 -4.42 10.92 -11.24
N LEU A 61 -5.48 10.43 -10.59
CA LEU A 61 -6.67 11.22 -10.25
C LEU A 61 -6.35 12.37 -9.30
N ALA A 62 -5.57 12.13 -8.24
CA ALA A 62 -5.17 13.18 -7.30
C ALA A 62 -4.38 14.29 -8.02
N ARG A 63 -3.51 13.92 -8.97
CA ARG A 63 -2.77 14.88 -9.79
C ARG A 63 -3.67 15.64 -10.78
N GLY A 64 -4.71 15.00 -11.30
CA GLY A 64 -5.67 15.61 -12.22
C GLY A 64 -6.70 16.53 -11.54
N LEU A 65 -7.11 16.19 -10.31
CA LEU A 65 -8.05 16.98 -9.50
C LEU A 65 -7.36 18.14 -8.77
N GLY A 66 -6.10 17.97 -8.37
CA GLY A 66 -5.28 19.00 -7.72
C GLY A 66 -4.48 19.87 -8.70
N GLY A 67 -4.96 19.98 -9.95
CA GLY A 67 -4.41 20.91 -10.95
C GLY A 67 -4.51 22.37 -10.51
#